data_AF-A0A7Y2GJ49-F1
#
_entry.id   AF-A0A7Y2GJ49-F1
#
_cell.length_a   1.000
_cell.length_b   1.000
_cell.length_c   1.000
_cell.angle_alpha   90.00
_cell.angle_beta   90.00
_cell.angle_gamma   90.00
#
_symmetry.space_group_name_H-M   'P 1'
#
loop_
_entity.id
_entity.type
_entity.pdbx_description
1 polymer ?
#
loop_
_entity_poly.entity_id
_entity_poly.type
_entity_poly.pdbx_seq_one_letter_code
_entity_poly.pdbx_strand_id
1 'polypeptide(L)'
;MIFAISGAHDTGKTTLIEALSDQLDGYRVVDEPYIQLIEEGNYFSQPPTADDYFQQLERSIENVADAQGNLIFDRCPYDFLAYLRACGEKVNSVTDNNEKRFHDAMSKLELVVFLPIESPDRIMEGEFRSLRGDVDGELRSLILDDEFEFELPSIEVTGSVAERTRQVWKSLHE
;
A
#
# COMPACT_ATOMS: atom_id res chain seq x y z
N MET A 1 8.39 9.49 11.83
CA MET A 1 7.22 9.52 10.94
C MET A 1 7.16 8.23 10.15
N ILE A 2 6.02 7.55 10.23
CA ILE A 2 5.77 6.26 9.60
C ILE A 2 4.68 6.49 8.55
N PHE A 3 4.99 6.31 7.27
CA PHE A 3 4.01 6.47 6.20
C PHE A 3 4.16 5.39 5.14
N ALA A 4 3.11 5.19 4.35
CA ALA A 4 3.08 4.18 3.30
C ALA A 4 2.79 4.77 1.93
N ILE A 5 3.29 4.11 0.89
CA ILE A 5 2.95 4.36 -0.51
C ILE A 5 2.03 3.23 -0.98
N SER A 6 0.79 3.55 -1.32
CA SER A 6 -0.25 2.58 -1.71
C SER A 6 -0.75 2.79 -3.14
N GLY A 7 -1.19 1.71 -3.79
CA GLY A 7 -1.70 1.76 -5.16
C GLY A 7 -1.74 0.39 -5.84
N ALA A 8 -2.64 0.21 -6.81
CA ALA A 8 -2.66 -0.97 -7.70
C ALA A 8 -1.29 -1.14 -8.41
N HIS A 9 -0.95 -2.33 -8.92
CA HIS A 9 0.41 -2.73 -9.39
C HIS A 9 1.32 -1.63 -9.98
N ASP A 10 1.81 -1.66 -11.21
CA ASP A 10 2.63 -0.66 -11.90
C ASP A 10 2.03 0.80 -11.97
N THR A 11 1.61 1.39 -10.86
CA THR A 11 1.31 2.84 -10.73
C THR A 11 2.57 3.68 -10.53
N GLY A 12 3.75 3.05 -10.41
CA GLY A 12 5.04 3.70 -10.22
C GLY A 12 5.43 3.95 -8.77
N LYS A 13 4.92 3.13 -7.83
CA LYS A 13 5.24 3.21 -6.39
C LYS A 13 6.73 3.06 -6.12
N THR A 14 7.34 1.97 -6.58
CA THR A 14 8.77 1.70 -6.37
C THR A 14 9.65 2.85 -6.88
N THR A 15 9.35 3.39 -8.06
CA THR A 15 10.08 4.55 -8.60
C THR A 15 9.88 5.82 -7.76
N LEU A 16 8.71 6.02 -7.16
CA LEU A 16 8.50 7.13 -6.22
C LEU A 16 9.27 6.91 -4.92
N ILE A 17 9.27 5.69 -4.39
CA ILE A 17 9.99 5.33 -3.16
C ILE A 17 11.49 5.53 -3.33
N GLU A 18 12.06 5.12 -4.47
CA GLU A 18 13.46 5.39 -4.82
C GLU A 18 13.74 6.90 -4.80
N ALA A 19 12.93 7.70 -5.50
CA ALA A 19 13.10 9.15 -5.55
C ALA A 19 12.93 9.84 -4.18
N LEU A 20 12.05 9.33 -3.33
CA LEU A 20 11.86 9.83 -1.96
C LEU A 20 13.04 9.45 -1.06
N SER A 21 13.57 8.23 -1.21
CA SER A 21 14.71 7.74 -0.42
C SER A 21 15.97 8.57 -0.67
N ASP A 22 16.14 9.07 -1.90
CA ASP A 22 17.24 9.97 -2.25
C ASP A 22 17.10 11.39 -1.63
N GLN A 23 15.89 11.78 -1.19
CA GLN A 23 15.59 13.14 -0.70
C GLN A 23 15.30 13.20 0.80
N LEU A 24 14.81 12.12 1.40
CA LEU A 24 14.37 12.05 2.78
C LEU A 24 15.43 11.40 3.67
N ASP A 25 16.42 12.20 4.07
CA ASP A 25 17.48 11.76 4.97
C ASP A 25 16.91 11.15 6.26
N GLY A 26 17.45 9.98 6.64
CA GLY A 26 17.09 9.28 7.88
C GLY A 26 15.81 8.45 7.82
N TYR A 27 15.10 8.42 6.69
CA TYR A 27 14.06 7.43 6.44
C TYR A 27 14.65 6.10 5.98
N ARG A 28 14.02 5.00 6.39
CA ARG A 28 14.31 3.67 5.86
C ARG A 28 13.09 3.14 5.12
N VAL A 29 13.33 2.49 3.99
CA VAL A 29 12.29 1.79 3.25
C VAL A 29 12.06 0.43 3.87
N VAL A 30 10.79 0.06 4.00
CA VAL A 30 10.34 -1.29 4.30
C VAL A 30 9.75 -1.85 3.00
N ASP A 31 10.41 -2.86 2.45
CA ASP A 31 10.02 -3.49 1.17
C ASP A 31 8.61 -4.10 1.25
N GLU A 32 7.97 -4.33 0.10
CA GLU A 32 6.64 -4.93 0.10
C GLU A 32 6.67 -6.37 0.67
N PRO A 33 5.64 -6.78 1.42
CA PRO A 33 5.52 -8.12 2.00
C PRO A 33 5.81 -9.29 1.06
N TYR A 34 5.45 -9.18 -0.22
CA TYR A 34 5.77 -10.20 -1.23
C TYR A 34 7.29 -10.48 -1.29
N ILE A 35 8.11 -9.44 -1.38
CA ILE A 35 9.57 -9.56 -1.49
C ILE A 35 10.15 -10.17 -0.22
N GLN A 36 9.75 -9.66 0.95
CA GLN A 36 10.21 -10.16 2.24
C GLN A 36 9.91 -11.66 2.41
N LEU A 37 8.68 -12.08 2.10
CA LEU A 37 8.26 -13.46 2.26
C LEU A 37 9.01 -14.38 1.28
N ILE A 38 9.28 -13.95 0.05
CA ILE A 38 10.12 -14.72 -0.89
C ILE A 38 11.56 -14.86 -0.37
N GLU A 39 12.15 -13.80 0.18
CA GLU A 39 13.51 -13.84 0.76
C GLU A 39 13.61 -14.78 1.97
N GLU A 40 12.53 -14.93 2.72
CA GLU A 40 12.39 -15.89 3.83
C GLU A 40 12.14 -17.34 3.36
N GLY A 41 11.96 -17.56 2.06
CA GLY A 41 11.80 -18.88 1.44
C GLY A 41 10.36 -19.33 1.20
N ASN A 42 9.39 -18.41 1.26
CA ASN A 42 8.01 -18.70 0.85
C ASN A 42 7.90 -18.79 -0.68
N TYR A 43 6.83 -19.41 -1.15
CA TYR A 43 6.51 -19.54 -2.57
C TYR A 43 5.06 -19.14 -2.81
N PHE A 44 4.84 -18.22 -3.74
CA PHE A 44 3.51 -17.75 -4.14
C PHE A 44 3.14 -18.25 -5.53
N SER A 45 1.83 -18.36 -5.76
CA SER A 45 1.31 -18.64 -7.10
C SER A 45 1.59 -17.47 -8.05
N GLN A 46 1.57 -17.76 -9.35
CA GLN A 46 1.72 -16.74 -10.41
C GLN A 46 0.52 -16.84 -11.36
N PRO A 47 -0.49 -15.95 -11.23
CA PRO A 47 -0.58 -14.84 -10.26
C PRO A 47 -0.85 -15.29 -8.81
N PRO A 48 -0.63 -14.42 -7.80
CA PRO A 48 -0.95 -14.72 -6.41
C PRO A 48 -2.44 -15.03 -6.22
N THR A 49 -2.72 -16.02 -5.38
CA THR A 49 -4.07 -16.41 -4.94
C THR A 49 -4.55 -15.57 -3.76
N ALA A 50 -5.82 -15.72 -3.36
CA ALA A 50 -6.33 -15.12 -2.14
C ALA A 50 -5.47 -15.49 -0.92
N ASP A 51 -5.13 -16.78 -0.73
CA ASP A 51 -4.28 -17.26 0.36
C ASP A 51 -2.87 -16.63 0.34
N ASP A 52 -2.34 -16.34 -0.85
CA ASP A 52 -1.06 -15.63 -1.00
C ASP A 52 -1.20 -14.16 -0.55
N TYR A 53 -2.32 -13.49 -0.85
CA TYR A 53 -2.59 -12.13 -0.38
C TYR A 53 -2.88 -12.06 1.12
N PHE A 54 -3.51 -13.09 1.69
CA PHE A 54 -3.69 -13.23 3.14
C PHE A 54 -2.35 -13.24 3.88
N GLN A 55 -1.40 -14.06 3.43
CA GLN A 55 -0.06 -14.11 4.04
C GLN A 55 0.66 -12.76 3.94
N GLN A 56 0.54 -12.08 2.80
CA GLN A 56 1.10 -10.74 2.63
C GLN A 56 0.42 -9.69 3.52
N LEU A 57 -0.89 -9.78 3.73
CA LEU A 57 -1.63 -8.94 4.67
C LEU A 57 -1.13 -9.14 6.10
N GLU A 58 -0.99 -10.39 6.56
CA GLU A 58 -0.50 -10.68 7.91
C GLU A 58 0.91 -10.12 8.12
N ARG A 59 1.82 -10.32 7.14
CA ARG A 59 3.16 -9.74 7.17
C ARG A 59 3.13 -8.20 7.17
N SER A 60 2.25 -7.58 6.38
CA SER A 60 2.08 -6.12 6.35
C SER A 60 1.65 -5.58 7.71
N ILE A 61 0.67 -6.23 8.35
CA ILE A 61 0.20 -5.89 9.69
C ILE A 61 1.35 -5.99 10.69
N GLU A 62 2.16 -7.06 10.63
CA GLU A 62 3.34 -7.22 11.50
C GLU A 62 4.37 -6.12 11.31
N ASN A 63 4.74 -5.82 10.07
CA ASN A 63 5.74 -4.79 9.78
C ASN A 63 5.32 -3.42 10.31
N VAL A 64 4.04 -3.07 10.17
CA VAL A 64 3.51 -1.81 10.70
C VAL A 64 3.36 -1.88 12.23
N ALA A 65 2.91 -3.01 12.79
CA ALA A 65 2.81 -3.21 14.23
C ALA A 65 4.17 -3.14 14.95
N ASP A 66 5.27 -3.46 14.29
CA ASP A 66 6.63 -3.35 14.84
C ASP A 66 7.36 -2.06 14.40
N ALA A 67 6.69 -1.19 13.64
CA ALA A 67 7.26 0.03 13.09
C ALA A 67 7.80 0.97 14.17
N GLN A 68 9.04 1.43 13.97
CA GLN A 68 9.72 2.41 14.81
C GLN A 68 10.64 3.33 13.99
N GLY A 69 10.59 4.63 14.29
CA GLY A 69 11.45 5.64 13.68
C GLY A 69 10.83 6.31 12.45
N ASN A 70 11.66 6.59 11.45
CA ASN A 70 11.25 7.17 10.17
C ASN A 70 11.22 6.08 9.11
N LEU A 71 10.02 5.70 8.67
CA LEU A 71 9.81 4.55 7.78
C LEU A 71 8.91 4.92 6.60
N ILE A 72 9.26 4.39 5.43
CA ILE A 72 8.47 4.42 4.20
C ILE A 72 8.11 2.99 3.86
N PHE A 73 6.83 2.64 3.89
CA PHE A 73 6.37 1.31 3.52
C PHE A 73 6.04 1.26 2.02
N ASP A 74 6.64 0.31 1.29
CA ASP A 74 6.13 -0.09 -0.02
C ASP A 74 4.89 -0.95 0.20
N ARG A 75 3.71 -0.33 0.09
CA ARG A 75 2.38 -0.84 0.45
C ARG A 75 2.10 -0.93 1.94
N CYS A 76 0.84 -0.76 2.31
CA CYS A 76 0.34 -0.95 3.68
C CYS A 76 -0.70 -2.07 3.72
N PRO A 77 -1.27 -2.40 4.90
CA PRO A 77 -2.31 -3.43 5.01
C PRO A 77 -3.51 -3.21 4.07
N TYR A 78 -3.87 -1.95 3.75
CA TYR A 78 -4.95 -1.66 2.81
C TYR A 78 -4.71 -2.16 1.40
N ASP A 79 -3.46 -2.19 0.92
CA ASP A 79 -3.15 -2.74 -0.40
C ASP A 79 -3.60 -4.20 -0.51
N PHE A 80 -3.23 -5.03 0.47
CA PHE A 80 -3.58 -6.45 0.46
C PHE A 80 -5.06 -6.68 0.71
N LEU A 81 -5.68 -5.82 1.52
CA LEU A 81 -7.13 -5.82 1.70
C LEU A 81 -7.87 -5.57 0.38
N ALA A 82 -7.40 -4.59 -0.41
CA ALA A 82 -7.96 -4.29 -1.72
C ALA A 82 -7.80 -5.45 -2.70
N TYR A 83 -6.64 -6.13 -2.72
CA TYR A 83 -6.47 -7.34 -3.53
C TYR A 83 -7.43 -8.46 -3.12
N LEU A 84 -7.60 -8.72 -1.82
CA LEU A 84 -8.53 -9.73 -1.33
C LEU A 84 -9.97 -9.43 -1.78
N ARG A 85 -10.42 -8.18 -1.64
CA ARG A 85 -11.76 -7.76 -2.11
C ARG A 85 -11.93 -7.89 -3.61
N ALA A 86 -10.92 -7.48 -4.38
CA ALA A 86 -10.94 -7.60 -5.82
C ALA A 86 -10.94 -9.06 -6.30
N CYS A 87 -10.40 -9.99 -5.50
CA CYS A 87 -10.52 -11.44 -5.71
C CYS A 87 -11.88 -12.02 -5.29
N GLY A 88 -12.77 -11.22 -4.69
CA GLY A 88 -14.11 -11.62 -4.24
C GLY A 88 -14.18 -12.12 -2.80
N GLU A 89 -13.11 -11.96 -2.01
CA GLU A 89 -13.07 -12.40 -0.61
C GLU A 89 -13.89 -11.49 0.30
N LYS A 90 -14.59 -12.11 1.26
CA LYS A 90 -15.35 -11.38 2.27
C LYS A 90 -14.44 -10.96 3.42
N VAL A 91 -13.94 -9.73 3.30
CA VAL A 91 -12.94 -9.14 4.20
C VAL A 91 -13.30 -9.14 5.68
N ASN A 92 -14.58 -9.08 6.05
CA ASN A 92 -14.97 -9.09 7.47
C ASN A 92 -14.35 -10.30 8.21
N SER A 93 -14.28 -11.47 7.59
CA SER A 93 -13.66 -12.66 8.21
C SER A 93 -12.14 -12.57 8.40
N VAL A 94 -11.48 -11.72 7.63
CA VAL A 94 -10.04 -11.50 7.58
C VAL A 94 -9.62 -10.51 8.65
N THR A 95 -10.39 -9.42 8.77
CA THR A 95 -10.25 -8.48 9.86
C THR A 95 -10.66 -9.16 11.16
N ASP A 96 -11.77 -9.88 11.28
CA ASP A 96 -12.26 -10.43 12.56
C ASP A 96 -11.23 -11.26 13.34
N ASN A 97 -10.42 -12.11 12.68
CA ASN A 97 -9.39 -12.93 13.37
C ASN A 97 -8.14 -12.13 13.78
N ASN A 98 -7.87 -11.01 13.10
CA ASN A 98 -6.71 -10.15 13.32
C ASN A 98 -7.13 -8.70 13.64
N GLU A 99 -8.37 -8.46 14.09
CA GLU A 99 -9.04 -7.16 14.00
C GLU A 99 -8.27 -6.14 14.82
N LYS A 100 -8.01 -6.51 16.07
CA LYS A 100 -7.21 -5.71 16.97
C LYS A 100 -5.80 -5.44 16.42
N ARG A 101 -5.13 -6.44 15.83
CA ARG A 101 -3.77 -6.26 15.26
C ARG A 101 -3.79 -5.34 14.06
N PHE A 102 -4.79 -5.47 13.20
CA PHE A 102 -5.00 -4.61 12.05
C PHE A 102 -5.26 -3.17 12.50
N HIS A 103 -6.20 -2.94 13.43
CA HIS A 103 -6.47 -1.62 13.98
C HIS A 103 -5.23 -1.01 14.67
N ASP A 104 -4.55 -1.79 15.52
CA ASP A 104 -3.33 -1.36 16.21
C ASP A 104 -2.25 -0.97 15.18
N ALA A 105 -2.07 -1.75 14.11
CA ALA A 105 -1.13 -1.45 13.04
C ALA A 105 -1.52 -0.19 12.27
N MET A 106 -2.76 -0.09 11.77
CA MET A 106 -3.21 1.07 11.00
C MET A 106 -3.10 2.36 11.79
N SER A 107 -3.35 2.33 13.10
CA SER A 107 -3.20 3.51 13.98
C SER A 107 -1.75 4.02 14.14
N LYS A 108 -0.75 3.25 13.71
CA LYS A 108 0.66 3.68 13.70
C LYS A 108 1.07 4.42 12.44
N LEU A 109 0.31 4.28 11.36
CA LEU A 109 0.58 5.07 10.16
C LEU A 109 0.20 6.52 10.44
N GLU A 110 1.04 7.44 10.03
CA GLU A 110 0.82 8.89 10.15
C GLU A 110 0.34 9.49 8.83
N LEU A 111 0.56 8.78 7.70
CA LEU A 111 0.17 9.20 6.36
C LEU A 111 0.07 7.99 5.42
N VAL A 112 -0.91 8.02 4.52
CA VAL A 112 -0.95 7.14 3.33
C VAL A 112 -0.88 7.98 2.07
N VAL A 113 0.17 7.77 1.28
CA VAL A 113 0.33 8.37 -0.04
C VAL A 113 -0.27 7.43 -1.07
N PHE A 114 -1.40 7.82 -1.65
CA PHE A 114 -2.11 7.02 -2.65
C PHE A 114 -1.71 7.41 -4.07
N LEU A 115 -1.30 6.42 -4.87
CA LEU A 115 -0.99 6.55 -6.29
C LEU A 115 -2.12 5.91 -7.10
N PRO A 116 -3.11 6.68 -7.54
CA PRO A 116 -4.19 6.14 -8.35
C PRO A 116 -3.73 5.75 -9.75
N ILE A 117 -4.51 4.90 -10.40
CA ILE A 117 -4.45 4.77 -11.86
C ILE A 117 -4.89 6.11 -12.47
N GLU A 118 -3.99 6.74 -13.21
CA GLU A 118 -4.25 8.04 -13.84
C GLU A 118 -5.17 7.91 -15.05
N SER A 119 -5.77 9.04 -15.47
CA SER A 119 -6.55 9.13 -16.70
C SER A 119 -5.91 10.15 -17.65
N PRO A 120 -5.41 9.73 -18.83
CA PRO A 120 -5.41 8.36 -19.34
C PRO A 120 -4.46 7.43 -18.57
N ASP A 121 -4.82 6.15 -18.52
CA ASP A 121 -3.95 5.12 -17.92
C ASP A 121 -2.62 5.07 -18.68
N ARG A 122 -1.52 5.16 -17.94
CA ARG A 122 -0.16 5.08 -18.49
C ARG A 122 0.16 3.69 -19.00
N ILE A 123 -0.61 2.68 -18.58
CA ILE A 123 -0.45 1.29 -18.97
C ILE A 123 -1.57 0.90 -19.91
N MET A 124 -1.22 0.93 -21.20
CA MET A 124 -2.16 0.67 -22.27
C MET A 124 -2.49 -0.82 -22.44
N GLU A 125 -1.61 -1.72 -22.02
CA GLU A 125 -1.76 -3.17 -22.14
C GLU A 125 -1.10 -3.88 -20.95
N GLY A 126 -1.70 -4.97 -20.49
CA GLY A 126 -1.15 -5.77 -19.39
C GLY A 126 -2.09 -6.89 -18.97
N GLU A 127 -1.51 -8.02 -18.58
CA GLU A 127 -2.23 -9.02 -17.81
C GLU A 127 -2.74 -8.33 -16.53
N PHE A 128 -3.96 -8.66 -16.09
CA PHE A 128 -4.58 -8.09 -14.87
C PHE A 128 -5.14 -6.67 -14.95
N ARG A 129 -5.40 -6.08 -16.14
CA ARG A 129 -6.06 -4.76 -16.24
C ARG A 129 -7.35 -4.65 -15.43
N SER A 130 -8.23 -5.66 -15.47
CA SER A 130 -9.47 -5.64 -14.67
C SER A 130 -9.16 -5.58 -13.18
N LEU A 131 -8.35 -6.55 -12.70
CA LEU A 131 -7.95 -6.63 -11.29
C LEU A 131 -7.31 -5.33 -10.80
N ARG A 132 -6.50 -4.66 -11.64
CA ARG A 132 -5.92 -3.36 -11.30
C ARG A 132 -6.95 -2.27 -11.09
N GLY A 133 -7.92 -2.17 -11.99
CA GLY A 133 -9.01 -1.21 -11.86
C GLY A 133 -9.86 -1.51 -10.62
N ASP A 134 -10.14 -2.79 -10.36
CA ASP A 134 -10.88 -3.24 -9.19
C ASP A 134 -10.12 -2.88 -7.90
N VAL A 135 -8.81 -3.16 -7.83
CA VAL A 135 -7.94 -2.80 -6.70
C VAL A 135 -7.82 -1.29 -6.52
N ASP A 136 -7.71 -0.50 -7.60
CA ASP A 136 -7.68 0.97 -7.50
C ASP A 136 -8.98 1.50 -6.89
N GLY A 137 -10.13 0.96 -7.32
CA GLY A 137 -11.44 1.29 -6.75
C GLY A 137 -11.53 0.96 -5.26
N GLU A 138 -11.12 -0.25 -4.87
CA GLU A 138 -11.10 -0.66 -3.46
C GLU A 138 -10.16 0.21 -2.62
N LEU A 139 -8.96 0.52 -3.12
CA LEU A 139 -8.02 1.41 -2.44
C LEU A 139 -8.58 2.83 -2.27
N ARG A 140 -9.33 3.34 -3.25
CA ARG A 140 -10.02 4.63 -3.13
C ARG A 140 -11.01 4.61 -1.97
N SER A 141 -11.85 3.58 -1.86
CA SER A 141 -12.79 3.49 -0.74
C SER A 141 -12.09 3.30 0.61
N LEU A 142 -11.06 2.46 0.67
CA LEU A 142 -10.30 2.25 1.91
C LEU A 142 -9.55 3.49 2.41
N ILE A 143 -8.96 4.27 1.49
CA ILE A 143 -8.03 5.36 1.84
C ILE A 143 -8.72 6.74 1.82
N LEU A 144 -9.55 7.01 0.81
CA LEU A 144 -10.10 8.35 0.58
C LEU A 144 -11.48 8.53 1.18
N ASP A 145 -12.30 7.47 1.11
CA ASP A 145 -13.59 7.44 1.79
C ASP A 145 -13.43 7.07 3.28
N ASP A 146 -12.20 6.77 3.73
CA ASP A 146 -11.85 6.35 5.08
C ASP A 146 -12.82 5.31 5.64
N GLU A 147 -13.01 4.21 4.90
CA GLU A 147 -14.05 3.22 5.18
C GLU A 147 -14.00 2.64 6.61
N PHE A 148 -12.81 2.58 7.20
CA PHE A 148 -12.59 2.09 8.56
C PHE A 148 -12.58 3.21 9.63
N GLU A 149 -12.85 4.46 9.23
CA GLU A 149 -12.96 5.63 10.10
C GLU A 149 -11.72 5.83 11.00
N PHE A 150 -10.52 5.63 10.46
CA PHE A 150 -9.27 5.85 11.21
C PHE A 150 -8.89 7.33 11.28
N GLU A 151 -9.53 8.19 10.48
CA GLU A 151 -9.12 9.58 10.25
C GLU A 151 -7.64 9.68 9.83
N LEU A 152 -7.13 8.63 9.17
CA LEU A 152 -5.74 8.52 8.76
C LEU A 152 -5.46 9.53 7.64
N PRO A 153 -4.53 10.49 7.82
CA PRO A 153 -4.22 11.43 6.75
C PRO A 153 -3.82 10.70 5.47
N SER A 154 -4.40 11.13 4.35
CA SER A 154 -4.08 10.58 3.04
C SER A 154 -3.93 11.68 2.00
N ILE A 155 -3.05 11.45 1.02
CA ILE A 155 -2.89 12.33 -0.14
C ILE A 155 -2.93 11.51 -1.43
N GLU A 156 -3.68 11.99 -2.42
CA GLU A 156 -3.55 11.50 -3.79
C GLU A 156 -2.37 12.21 -4.48
N VAL A 157 -1.48 11.45 -5.12
CA VAL A 157 -0.37 12.02 -5.90
C VAL A 157 -0.40 11.54 -7.34
N THR A 158 -0.30 12.48 -8.27
CA THR A 158 -0.33 12.22 -9.72
C THR A 158 0.79 13.00 -10.43
N GLY A 159 1.02 12.68 -11.72
CA GLY A 159 2.03 13.35 -12.54
C GLY A 159 3.35 12.60 -12.61
N SER A 160 4.39 13.27 -13.07
CA SER A 160 5.75 12.72 -13.15
C SER A 160 6.29 12.35 -11.76
N VAL A 161 7.34 11.53 -11.72
CA VAL A 161 8.03 11.16 -10.46
C VAL A 161 8.45 12.40 -9.67
N ALA A 162 8.98 13.43 -10.35
CA ALA A 162 9.39 14.68 -9.72
C ALA A 162 8.19 15.47 -9.14
N GLU A 163 7.04 15.48 -9.82
CA GLU A 163 5.82 16.12 -9.33
C GLU A 163 5.24 15.39 -8.13
N ARG A 164 5.17 14.05 -8.19
CA ARG A 164 4.71 13.21 -7.07
C ARG A 164 5.61 13.37 -5.86
N THR A 165 6.93 13.34 -6.05
CA THR A 165 7.91 13.55 -4.98
C THR A 165 7.71 14.91 -4.30
N ARG A 166 7.48 15.98 -5.08
CA ARG A 166 7.21 17.32 -4.54
C ARG A 166 5.91 17.38 -3.73
N GLN A 167 4.86 16.70 -4.20
CA GLN A 167 3.58 16.63 -3.49
C GLN A 167 3.74 15.94 -2.13
N VAL A 168 4.42 14.78 -2.11
CA VAL A 168 4.73 14.07 -0.86
C VAL A 168 5.58 14.94 0.05
N TRP A 169 6.70 15.49 -0.45
CA TRP A 169 7.58 16.35 0.33
C TRP A 169 6.83 17.50 0.99
N LYS A 170 5.91 18.16 0.25
CA LYS A 170 5.08 19.24 0.77
C LYS A 170 4.21 18.76 1.93
N SER A 171 3.55 17.61 1.80
CA SER A 171 2.70 17.06 2.87
C SER A 171 3.45 16.71 4.15
N LEU A 172 4.75 16.39 4.06
CA LEU A 172 5.59 16.08 5.22
C LEU A 172 6.05 17.34 5.99
N HIS A 173 5.87 18.53 5.42
CA HIS A 173 6.39 19.80 5.96
C HIS A 173 5.30 20.87 6.19
N GLU A 174 4.02 20.52 6.02
CA GLU A 174 2.86 21.36 6.36
C GLU A 174 2.33 21.02 7.76
#